data_AF-A0AAW6H737-F1
#
_entry.id   AF-A0AAW6H737-F1
#
_cell.length_a   1.000
_cell.length_b   1.000
_cell.length_c   1.000
_cell.angle_alpha   90.00
_cell.angle_beta   90.00
_cell.angle_gamma   90.00
#
_symmetry.space_group_name_H-M   'P 1'
#
loop_
_entity.id
_entity.type
_entity.pdbx_description
1 polymer ?
#
loop_
_entity_poly.entity_id
_entity_poly.type
_entity_poly.pdbx_seq_one_letter_code
_entity_poly.pdbx_strand_id
1 'polypeptide(L)'
;SMGAALNSVLQSQINSLAGGIKGANISVGVEDRTSAETGDTQKDFSFRYSQRFFNDRVQIVIGGKVSTGANATNDAESFIDNISLEYRLDASGTRYVRVFHNKNYESILDGEITETGVGLVLRRKMDRLSELFIFRKKKIKPEAENSDMKK
;
A
#
# COMPACT_ATOMS: atom_id res chain seq x y z
N SER A 1 -23.26 -18.61 -2.26
CA SER A 1 -22.49 -17.36 -2.09
C SER A 1 -23.17 -16.49 -1.03
N MET A 2 -22.92 -16.78 0.25
CA MET A 2 -23.37 -15.98 1.39
C MET A 2 -22.18 -15.27 2.08
N GLY A 3 -20.97 -15.82 1.96
CA GLY A 3 -19.73 -15.22 2.49
C GLY A 3 -19.37 -13.87 1.87
N ALA A 4 -19.49 -13.72 0.55
CA ALA A 4 -19.18 -12.46 -0.14
C ALA A 4 -20.15 -11.31 0.21
N ALA A 5 -21.44 -11.63 0.42
CA ALA A 5 -22.46 -10.65 0.81
C ALA A 5 -22.32 -10.23 2.28
N LEU A 6 -21.93 -11.15 3.17
CA LEU A 6 -21.62 -10.81 4.55
C LEU A 6 -20.33 -9.97 4.64
N ASN A 7 -19.33 -10.27 3.83
CA ASN A 7 -18.07 -9.51 3.78
C ASN A 7 -18.30 -8.06 3.33
N SER A 8 -19.11 -7.83 2.30
CA SER A 8 -19.40 -6.46 1.81
C SER A 8 -20.24 -5.64 2.80
N VAL A 9 -21.18 -6.27 3.51
CA VAL A 9 -21.99 -5.61 4.55
C VAL A 9 -21.14 -5.26 5.78
N LEU A 10 -20.27 -6.17 6.24
CA LEU A 10 -19.34 -5.86 7.33
C LEU A 10 -18.36 -4.76 6.94
N GLN A 11 -17.80 -4.81 5.73
CA GLN A 11 -16.86 -3.80 5.25
C GLN A 11 -17.52 -2.43 5.09
N SER A 12 -18.79 -2.35 4.66
CA SER A 12 -19.52 -1.07 4.56
C SER A 12 -19.87 -0.47 5.92
N GLN A 13 -20.23 -1.28 6.93
CA GLN A 13 -20.49 -0.81 8.29
C GLN A 13 -19.20 -0.38 9.01
N ILE A 14 -18.10 -1.08 8.77
CA ILE A 14 -16.78 -0.72 9.31
C ILE A 14 -16.26 0.56 8.64
N ASN A 15 -16.45 0.73 7.33
CA ASN A 15 -16.12 1.97 6.62
C ASN A 15 -16.99 3.16 7.05
N SER A 16 -18.26 2.94 7.41
CA SER A 16 -19.13 4.02 7.92
C SER A 16 -18.78 4.43 9.35
N LEU A 17 -18.36 3.48 10.21
CA LEU A 17 -17.82 3.75 11.54
C LEU A 17 -16.43 4.44 11.47
N ALA A 18 -15.55 3.97 10.59
CA ALA A 18 -14.24 4.59 10.34
C ALA A 18 -14.35 5.95 9.64
N GLY A 19 -15.42 6.18 8.88
CA GLY A 19 -15.75 7.47 8.25
C GLY A 19 -15.96 8.62 9.26
N GLY A 20 -16.21 8.32 10.53
CA GLY A 20 -16.21 9.31 11.62
C GLY A 20 -14.80 9.79 12.03
N ILE A 21 -13.76 9.02 11.72
CA ILE A 21 -12.36 9.36 12.01
C ILE A 21 -11.69 9.77 10.69
N LYS A 22 -11.57 11.08 10.46
CA LYS A 22 -10.98 11.65 9.23
C LYS A 22 -9.62 11.01 8.94
N GLY A 23 -9.52 10.31 7.81
CA GLY A 23 -8.28 9.69 7.33
C GLY A 23 -8.09 8.22 7.69
N ALA A 24 -8.91 7.65 8.58
CA ALA A 24 -8.80 6.26 9.01
C ALA A 24 -9.66 5.35 8.14
N ASN A 25 -9.15 4.16 7.82
CA ASN A 25 -9.89 3.12 7.11
C ASN A 25 -9.50 1.78 7.72
N ILE A 26 -10.49 0.94 7.98
CA ILE A 26 -10.31 -0.43 8.45
C ILE A 26 -11.07 -1.36 7.52
N SER A 27 -10.45 -2.48 7.16
CA SER A 27 -11.01 -3.49 6.28
C SER A 27 -10.70 -4.87 6.84
N VAL A 28 -11.65 -5.78 6.70
CA VAL A 28 -11.55 -7.17 7.12
C VAL A 28 -11.97 -8.01 5.93
N GLY A 29 -11.34 -9.16 5.74
CA GLY A 29 -11.65 -10.13 4.70
C GLY A 29 -11.58 -11.55 5.24
N VAL A 30 -12.42 -12.43 4.70
CA VAL A 30 -12.40 -13.86 4.99
C VAL A 30 -12.34 -14.61 3.67
N GLU A 31 -11.36 -15.50 3.54
CA GLU A 31 -11.13 -16.32 2.35
C GLU A 31 -11.00 -17.78 2.77
N ASP A 32 -11.66 -18.68 2.04
CA ASP A 32 -11.48 -20.12 2.23
C ASP A 32 -10.41 -20.60 1.22
N ARG A 33 -9.29 -21.12 1.70
CA ARG A 33 -8.19 -21.66 0.88
C ARG A 33 -8.09 -23.17 1.09
N THR A 34 -8.19 -23.94 0.02
CA THR A 34 -7.92 -25.39 0.08
C THR A 34 -6.42 -25.62 -0.13
N SER A 35 -5.76 -26.25 0.84
CA SER A 35 -4.34 -26.60 0.72
C SER A 35 -4.16 -27.64 -0.39
N ALA A 36 -3.33 -27.32 -1.39
CA ALA A 36 -3.07 -28.21 -2.52
C ALA A 36 -2.32 -29.50 -2.11
N GLU A 37 -1.61 -29.47 -0.98
CA GLU A 37 -0.81 -30.61 -0.49
C GLU A 37 -1.58 -31.55 0.44
N THR A 38 -2.46 -31.05 1.32
CA THR A 38 -3.17 -31.88 2.30
C THR A 38 -4.65 -32.10 1.99
N GLY A 39 -5.22 -31.31 1.08
CA GLY A 39 -6.66 -31.30 0.81
C GLY A 39 -7.50 -30.65 1.92
N ASP A 40 -6.86 -30.14 2.98
CA ASP A 40 -7.55 -29.47 4.07
C ASP A 40 -8.08 -28.09 3.64
N THR A 41 -9.28 -27.75 4.13
CA THR A 41 -9.84 -26.41 3.98
C THR A 41 -9.31 -25.53 5.10
N GLN A 42 -8.47 -24.56 4.75
CA GLN A 42 -7.96 -23.52 5.64
C GLN A 42 -8.83 -22.27 5.49
N LYS A 43 -9.08 -21.56 6.59
CA LYS A 43 -9.74 -20.24 6.54
C LYS A 43 -8.74 -19.16 6.87
N ASP A 44 -8.62 -18.19 5.97
CA ASP A 44 -7.76 -17.03 6.11
C ASP A 44 -8.61 -15.81 6.49
N PHE A 45 -8.35 -15.27 7.67
CA PHE A 45 -8.90 -14.02 8.15
C PHE A 45 -7.86 -12.93 7.98
N SER A 46 -8.14 -11.91 7.18
CA SER A 46 -7.25 -10.78 6.97
C SER A 46 -7.85 -9.50 7.53
N PHE A 47 -6.99 -8.63 8.03
CA PHE A 47 -7.37 -7.27 8.42
C PHE A 47 -6.36 -6.27 7.87
N ARG A 48 -6.84 -5.06 7.60
CA ARG A 48 -6.03 -3.95 7.15
C ARG A 48 -6.54 -2.66 7.77
N TYR A 49 -5.68 -2.01 8.52
CA TYR A 49 -5.88 -0.67 9.02
C TYR A 49 -4.99 0.31 8.24
N SER A 50 -5.53 1.47 7.91
CA SER A 50 -4.75 2.57 7.37
C SER A 50 -5.20 3.89 7.94
N GLN A 51 -4.26 4.80 8.15
CA GLN A 51 -4.52 6.12 8.69
C GLN A 51 -3.75 7.16 7.91
N ARG A 52 -4.41 8.26 7.58
CA ARG A 52 -3.83 9.39 6.86
C ARG A 52 -3.73 10.60 7.77
N PHE A 53 -2.57 11.24 7.73
CA PHE A 53 -2.26 12.43 8.51
C PHE A 53 -1.79 13.55 7.59
N PHE A 54 -1.76 14.78 8.13
CA PHE A 54 -1.18 15.95 7.48
C PHE A 54 -1.75 16.23 6.08
N ASN A 55 -3.08 16.24 5.93
CA ASN A 55 -3.78 16.37 4.64
C ASN A 55 -3.28 15.32 3.62
N ASP A 56 -3.34 14.05 4.03
CA ASP A 56 -2.94 12.89 3.23
C ASP A 56 -1.45 12.81 2.85
N ARG A 57 -0.59 13.60 3.50
CA ARG A 57 0.86 13.55 3.23
C ARG A 57 1.54 12.34 3.84
N VAL A 58 1.11 11.90 5.02
CA VAL A 58 1.63 10.70 5.68
C VAL A 58 0.53 9.66 5.72
N GLN A 59 0.81 8.45 5.25
CA GLN A 59 -0.09 7.31 5.36
C GLN A 59 0.62 6.15 6.04
N ILE A 60 0.01 5.66 7.12
CA ILE A 60 0.44 4.43 7.78
C ILE A 60 -0.54 3.33 7.37
N VAL A 61 -0.03 2.16 7.03
CA VAL A 61 -0.82 0.97 6.75
C VAL A 61 -0.26 -0.18 7.58
N ILE A 62 -1.15 -0.87 8.28
CA ILE A 62 -0.86 -2.08 9.05
C ILE A 62 -1.86 -3.13 8.57
N GLY A 63 -1.34 -4.24 8.09
CA GLY A 63 -2.08 -5.40 7.62
C GLY A 63 -1.62 -6.64 8.37
N GLY A 64 -2.54 -7.59 8.45
CA GLY A 64 -2.31 -8.85 9.11
C GLY A 64 -3.20 -9.93 8.57
N LYS A 65 -2.76 -11.18 8.70
CA LYS A 65 -3.52 -12.36 8.32
C LYS A 65 -3.37 -13.43 9.39
N VAL A 66 -4.49 -14.06 9.71
CA VAL A 66 -4.58 -15.21 10.61
C VAL A 66 -5.20 -16.36 9.84
N SER A 67 -4.54 -17.51 9.83
CA SER A 67 -5.03 -18.68 9.12
C SER A 67 -5.40 -19.79 10.09
N THR A 68 -6.50 -20.50 9.84
CA THR A 68 -6.97 -21.61 10.69
C THR A 68 -6.83 -22.94 9.95
N GLY A 69 -5.94 -23.83 10.41
CA GLY A 69 -5.70 -25.16 9.81
C GLY A 69 -4.61 -25.95 10.56
N ALA A 70 -4.48 -27.25 10.30
CA ALA A 70 -3.55 -28.14 11.02
C ALA A 70 -2.06 -27.74 10.90
N ASN A 71 -1.71 -26.95 9.87
CA ASN A 71 -0.37 -26.41 9.62
C ASN A 71 -0.28 -24.89 9.86
N ALA A 72 -1.23 -24.30 10.61
CA ALA A 72 -1.21 -22.87 10.87
C ALA A 72 -0.22 -22.51 11.99
N THR A 73 0.95 -21.98 11.61
CA THR A 73 1.91 -21.37 12.54
C THR A 73 1.39 -20.00 12.97
N ASN A 74 0.51 -19.98 13.97
CA ASN A 74 -0.05 -18.77 14.56
C ASN A 74 0.82 -18.27 15.72
N ASP A 75 2.06 -17.89 15.43
CA ASP A 75 2.88 -17.19 16.41
C ASP A 75 2.34 -15.78 16.66
N ALA A 76 2.40 -15.31 17.91
CA ALA A 76 1.89 -13.98 18.29
C ALA A 76 2.60 -12.82 17.56
N GLU A 77 3.72 -13.05 16.87
CA GLU A 77 4.37 -12.05 16.03
C GLU A 77 3.99 -12.17 14.54
N SER A 78 3.35 -13.26 14.13
CA SER A 78 3.06 -13.58 12.72
C SER A 78 1.75 -12.95 12.22
N PHE A 79 0.82 -12.60 13.13
CA PHE A 79 -0.48 -12.07 12.72
C PHE A 79 -0.42 -10.65 12.13
N ILE A 80 0.64 -9.87 12.40
CA ILE A 80 0.93 -8.61 11.72
C ILE A 80 2.11 -8.87 10.79
N ASP A 81 1.80 -9.05 9.52
CA ASP A 81 2.79 -9.37 8.49
C ASP A 81 3.14 -8.17 7.62
N ASN A 82 2.24 -7.19 7.49
CA ASN A 82 2.33 -6.11 6.51
C ASN A 82 2.35 -4.73 7.17
N ILE A 83 3.50 -4.06 7.23
CA ILE A 83 3.59 -2.67 7.71
C ILE A 83 4.16 -1.79 6.61
N SER A 84 3.53 -0.65 6.36
CA SER A 84 4.11 0.37 5.46
C SER A 84 3.83 1.80 5.91
N LEU A 85 4.84 2.65 5.71
CA LEU A 85 4.78 4.08 5.88
C LEU A 85 5.01 4.75 4.53
N GLU A 86 4.08 5.59 4.12
CA GLU A 86 4.18 6.37 2.88
C GLU A 86 4.21 7.86 3.20
N TYR A 87 5.11 8.59 2.55
CA TYR A 87 5.20 10.04 2.62
C TYR A 87 5.16 10.67 1.24
N ARG A 88 4.15 11.52 0.99
CA ARG A 88 4.02 12.28 -0.27
C ARG A 88 4.99 13.44 -0.29
N LEU A 89 5.79 13.51 -1.36
CA LEU A 89 6.75 14.57 -1.61
C LEU A 89 6.10 15.83 -2.21
N ASP A 90 4.89 15.68 -2.76
CA ASP A 90 4.09 16.79 -3.29
C ASP A 90 2.61 16.65 -2.90
N ALA A 91 1.87 17.76 -3.01
CA ALA A 91 0.45 17.80 -2.69
C ALA A 91 -0.42 17.01 -3.69
N SER A 92 0.09 16.76 -4.91
CA SER A 92 -0.63 16.05 -5.96
C SER A 92 -0.62 14.53 -5.80
N GLY A 93 0.24 13.98 -4.91
CA GLY A 93 0.44 12.55 -4.75
C GLY A 93 1.15 11.88 -5.93
N THR A 94 1.77 12.66 -6.82
CA THR A 94 2.50 12.13 -7.97
C THR A 94 3.88 11.62 -7.60
N ARG A 95 4.40 12.00 -6.42
CA ARG A 95 5.69 11.54 -5.92
C ARG A 95 5.59 11.20 -4.44
N TYR A 96 6.02 10.01 -4.05
CA TYR A 96 6.04 9.60 -2.66
C TYR A 96 7.15 8.60 -2.36
N VAL A 97 7.62 8.61 -1.12
CA VAL A 97 8.54 7.61 -0.58
C VAL A 97 7.71 6.60 0.21
N ARG A 98 8.02 5.32 0.05
CA ARG A 98 7.38 4.23 0.77
C ARG A 98 8.44 3.41 1.48
N VAL A 99 8.27 3.22 2.78
CA VAL A 99 9.02 2.23 3.57
C VAL A 99 8.06 1.10 3.88
N PHE A 100 8.48 -0.13 3.70
CA PHE A 100 7.62 -1.29 3.95
C PHE A 100 8.40 -2.45 4.55
N HIS A 101 7.67 -3.27 5.29
CA HIS A 101 8.10 -4.53 5.85
C HIS A 101 6.95 -5.52 5.63
N ASN A 102 7.22 -6.60 4.90
CA ASN A 102 6.26 -7.67 4.65
C ASN A 102 6.88 -9.02 5.04
N LYS A 103 6.15 -9.84 5.78
CA LYS A 103 6.53 -11.21 6.13
C LYS A 103 5.58 -12.20 5.46
N ASN A 104 6.04 -12.93 4.45
CA ASN A 104 5.23 -13.99 3.83
C ASN A 104 5.75 -15.37 4.25
N TYR A 105 4.88 -16.17 4.89
CA TYR A 105 5.12 -17.58 5.16
C TYR A 105 4.68 -18.41 3.96
N GLU A 106 5.59 -18.63 3.01
CA GLU A 106 5.33 -19.56 1.91
C GLU A 106 6.63 -20.25 1.47
N SER A 107 7.06 -21.27 2.22
CA SER A 107 7.67 -22.52 1.70
C SER A 107 8.39 -23.31 2.79
N ILE A 108 8.13 -24.63 2.80
CA ILE A 108 8.78 -25.61 3.68
C ILE A 108 10.21 -25.94 3.20
N LEU A 109 10.66 -25.34 2.08
CA LEU A 109 11.99 -25.53 1.48
C LEU A 109 12.83 -24.25 1.31
N ASP A 110 12.28 -23.05 1.52
CA ASP A 110 13.00 -21.80 1.34
C ASP A 110 12.58 -20.87 2.48
N GLY A 111 13.50 -20.60 3.40
CA GLY A 111 13.22 -19.93 4.68
C GLY A 111 12.57 -18.55 4.52
N GLU A 112 11.90 -18.12 5.60
CA GLU A 112 11.30 -16.80 5.84
C GLU A 112 11.58 -15.72 4.77
N ILE A 113 10.59 -15.44 3.91
CA ILE A 113 10.67 -14.31 2.98
C ILE A 113 10.17 -13.05 3.71
N THR A 114 11.08 -12.47 4.50
CA THR A 114 10.90 -11.14 5.11
C THR A 114 11.46 -10.08 4.18
N GLU A 115 10.58 -9.31 3.52
CA GLU A 115 10.93 -8.25 2.58
C GLU A 115 10.83 -6.89 3.28
N THR A 116 11.99 -6.29 3.60
CA THR A 116 12.07 -4.91 4.11
C THR A 116 12.71 -4.01 3.08
N GLY A 117 12.04 -2.91 2.73
CA GLY A 117 12.51 -2.04 1.66
C GLY A 117 12.09 -0.59 1.79
N VAL A 118 12.82 0.25 1.07
CA VAL A 118 12.45 1.65 0.82
C VAL A 118 12.33 1.85 -0.69
N GLY A 119 11.23 2.41 -1.14
CA GLY A 119 10.95 2.69 -2.54
C GLY A 119 10.58 4.15 -2.76
N LEU A 120 10.98 4.69 -3.92
CA LEU A 120 10.48 5.96 -4.43
C LEU A 120 9.45 5.67 -5.53
N VAL A 121 8.25 6.23 -5.40
CA VAL A 121 7.21 6.09 -6.40
C VAL A 121 6.98 7.42 -7.10
N LEU A 122 7.02 7.39 -8.42
CA LEU A 122 6.78 8.52 -9.32
C LEU A 122 5.63 8.13 -10.26
N ARG A 123 4.54 8.88 -10.22
CA ARG A 123 3.33 8.66 -11.03
C ARG A 123 3.03 9.93 -11.80
N ARG A 124 3.28 9.93 -13.11
CA ARG A 124 2.96 11.06 -13.99
C ARG A 124 2.40 10.52 -15.31
N LYS A 125 1.42 11.22 -15.89
CA LYS A 125 0.90 10.93 -17.24
C LYS A 125 1.88 11.50 -18.28
N MET A 126 2.39 10.64 -19.15
CA MET A 126 3.55 10.93 -20.01
C MET A 126 3.45 10.14 -21.30
N ASP A 127 3.91 10.73 -22.40
CA ASP A 127 3.91 10.06 -23.70
C ASP A 127 5.17 9.19 -23.91
N ARG A 128 6.22 9.42 -23.10
CA ARG A 128 7.51 8.71 -23.18
C ARG A 128 8.06 8.38 -21.79
N LEU A 129 8.57 7.14 -21.60
CA LEU A 129 9.19 6.69 -20.34
C LEU A 129 10.43 7.52 -19.96
N SER A 130 11.17 8.05 -20.93
CA SER A 130 12.36 8.88 -20.70
C SER A 130 12.06 10.18 -19.96
N GLU A 131 10.81 10.63 -19.97
CA GLU A 131 10.41 11.83 -19.27
C GLU A 131 10.25 11.58 -17.74
N LEU A 132 10.09 10.32 -17.28
CA LEU A 132 9.97 9.97 -15.85
C LEU A 132 11.29 10.24 -15.10
N PHE A 133 12.40 10.09 -15.81
CA PHE A 133 13.72 10.43 -15.30
C PHE A 133 13.89 11.94 -15.38
N ILE A 134 13.87 12.60 -14.21
CA ILE A 134 14.12 14.04 -14.09
C ILE A 134 15.63 14.30 -14.29
N PHE A 135 16.14 14.04 -15.49
CA PHE A 135 17.35 14.70 -15.94
C PHE A 135 16.99 16.17 -16.07
N ARG A 136 17.35 16.96 -15.04
CA ARG A 136 17.21 18.42 -14.97
C ARG A 136 17.39 19.05 -16.36
N LYS A 137 16.30 19.36 -17.07
CA LYS A 137 16.38 20.24 -18.22
C LYS A 137 16.53 21.65 -17.68
N LYS A 138 17.67 22.24 -18.03
CA LYS A 138 18.14 23.59 -17.71
C LYS A 138 16.99 24.60 -17.73
N LYS A 139 16.96 25.49 -16.74
CA LYS A 139 16.24 26.76 -16.84
C LYS A 139 16.68 27.42 -18.15
N ILE A 140 15.77 27.51 -19.12
CA ILE A 140 15.93 28.43 -20.24
C ILE A 140 15.88 29.81 -19.59
N LYS A 141 17.02 30.52 -19.58
CA LYS A 141 17.06 31.92 -19.15
C LYS A 141 16.13 32.69 -20.10
N PRO A 142 15.24 33.56 -19.60
CA PRO A 142 14.48 34.43 -20.47
C PRO A 142 15.46 35.28 -21.29
N GLU A 143 15.26 35.23 -22.59
CA GLU A 143 15.95 36.02 -23.60
C GLU A 143 15.80 37.49 -23.21
N ALA A 144 16.94 38.16 -23.06
CA ALA A 144 16.95 39.59 -22.76
C ALA A 144 16.22 40.30 -23.89
N GLU A 145 15.10 40.90 -23.53
CA GLU A 145 14.31 41.82 -24.32
C GLU A 145 15.26 42.83 -24.99
N ASN A 146 15.40 42.70 -26.31
CA ASN A 146 16.00 43.72 -27.16
C ASN A 146 15.10 44.95 -27.06
N SER A 147 15.37 45.82 -26.08
CA SER A 147 14.84 47.17 -26.09
C SER A 147 15.59 47.95 -27.15
N ASP A 148 14.90 48.13 -28.27
CA ASP A 148 15.00 49.27 -29.17
C ASP A 148 15.71 50.49 -28.55
N MET A 149 16.85 50.87 -29.14
CA MET A 149 17.18 52.29 -29.26
C MET A 149 17.67 52.57 -30.67
N LYS A 150 16.70 52.60 -31.57
CA LYS A 150 16.73 53.47 -32.75
C LYS A 150 16.57 54.91 -32.26
N LYS A 151 17.63 55.70 -32.29
CA LYS A 151 17.70 57.07 -32.83
C LYS A 151 19.09 57.67 -32.64
#